data_AF-A0A0A0IFB3-F1
#
_entry.id   AF-A0A0A0IFB3-F1
#
_cell.length_a   1.000
_cell.length_b   1.000
_cell.length_c   1.000
_cell.angle_alpha   90.00
_cell.angle_beta   90.00
_cell.angle_gamma   90.00
#
_symmetry.space_group_name_H-M   'P 1'
#
loop_
_entity.id
_entity.type
_entity.pdbx_description
1 polymer ?
#
loop_
_entity_poly.entity_id
_entity_poly.type
_entity_poly.pdbx_seq_one_letter_code
_entity_poly.pdbx_strand_id
1 'polypeptide(L)'
;MARQIYKVRKTISIKRFISELGGSFSKHIKERLLDLEIRCVLTRDNDNNRLDIKHVEHIKNDNGEETVYGQFFVNEESLYFSQNCLKKDSIIESPIIKEIYDSLDSEEIIVSDIKSKKLDDTNIDYVIDSILKVCPDISEKYRSIVKGMIYRANK
;
A
#
# COMPACT_ATOMS: atom_id res chain seq x y z
N MET A 1 -9.69 -19.12 29.49
CA MET A 1 -9.00 -19.26 28.18
C MET A 1 -8.14 -18.02 27.97
N ALA A 2 -6.83 -18.20 27.81
CA ALA A 2 -5.94 -17.08 27.52
C ALA A 2 -6.23 -16.56 26.11
N ARG A 3 -6.65 -15.29 25.99
CA ARG A 3 -6.69 -14.59 24.70
C ARG A 3 -5.25 -14.53 24.20
N GLN A 4 -4.89 -15.36 23.24
CA GLN A 4 -3.62 -15.24 22.54
C GLN A 4 -3.68 -13.93 21.77
N ILE A 5 -3.00 -12.91 22.29
CA ILE A 5 -2.88 -11.60 21.63
C ILE A 5 -2.03 -11.86 20.39
N TYR A 6 -2.68 -12.10 19.26
CA TYR A 6 -2.01 -12.15 17.98
C TYR A 6 -1.40 -10.76 17.74
N LYS A 7 -0.08 -10.65 17.82
CA LYS A 7 0.63 -9.42 17.42
C LYS A 7 0.34 -9.21 15.94
N VAL A 8 -0.49 -8.21 15.64
CA VAL A 8 -0.72 -7.76 14.27
C VAL A 8 0.63 -7.43 13.65
N ARG A 9 0.90 -8.02 12.48
CA ARG A 9 2.09 -7.66 11.71
C ARG A 9 1.90 -6.25 11.19
N LYS A 10 2.78 -5.35 11.65
CA LYS A 10 2.78 -3.93 11.29
C LYS A 10 3.25 -3.69 9.86
N THR A 11 4.04 -4.60 9.30
CA THR A 11 4.52 -4.54 7.91
C THR A 11 4.15 -5.84 7.20
N ILE A 12 3.50 -5.74 6.04
CA ILE A 12 3.10 -6.89 5.21
C ILE A 12 3.41 -6.62 3.73
N SER A 13 3.65 -7.69 2.97
CA SER A 13 3.80 -7.61 1.52
C SER A 13 2.44 -7.44 0.83
N ILE A 14 2.44 -7.06 -0.45
CA ILE A 14 1.21 -6.93 -1.23
C ILE A 14 0.53 -8.28 -1.40
N LYS A 15 1.31 -9.34 -1.65
CA LYS A 15 0.79 -10.72 -1.68
C LYS A 15 0.04 -11.10 -0.40
N ARG A 16 0.60 -10.71 0.74
CA ARG A 16 -0.02 -10.97 2.05
C ARG A 16 -1.27 -10.12 2.25
N PHE A 17 -1.25 -8.86 1.83
CA PHE A 17 -2.43 -7.99 1.83
C PHE A 17 -3.58 -8.59 1.01
N ILE A 18 -3.32 -9.02 -0.22
CA ILE A 18 -4.31 -9.69 -1.07
C ILE A 18 -4.84 -10.97 -0.41
N SER A 19 -3.96 -11.77 0.20
CA SER A 19 -4.37 -12.99 0.90
C SER A 19 -5.18 -12.73 2.18
N GLU A 20 -4.93 -11.63 2.90
CA GLU A 20 -5.60 -11.30 4.16
C GLU A 20 -6.92 -10.56 3.94
N LEU A 21 -6.97 -9.64 2.96
CA LEU A 21 -8.06 -8.67 2.80
C LEU A 21 -8.66 -8.63 1.39
N GLY A 22 -8.01 -9.27 0.41
CA GLY A 22 -8.38 -9.17 -1.00
C GLY A 22 -9.26 -10.29 -1.53
N GLY A 23 -9.95 -11.06 -0.67
CA GLY A 23 -10.79 -12.18 -1.09
C GLY A 23 -11.74 -11.81 -2.24
N SER A 24 -12.47 -10.72 -2.06
CA SER A 24 -13.50 -10.22 -3.00
C SER A 24 -12.98 -9.29 -4.09
N PHE A 25 -11.68 -8.98 -4.11
CA PHE A 25 -11.11 -8.15 -5.17
C PHE A 25 -11.15 -8.89 -6.51
N SER A 26 -11.41 -8.14 -7.58
CA SER A 26 -11.34 -8.66 -8.94
C SER A 26 -9.94 -9.20 -9.25
N LYS A 27 -9.85 -10.00 -10.32
CA LYS A 27 -8.55 -10.47 -10.82
C LYS A 27 -7.66 -9.29 -11.23
N HIS A 28 -8.23 -8.30 -11.92
CA HIS A 28 -7.50 -7.12 -12.39
C HIS A 28 -6.90 -6.32 -11.23
N ILE A 29 -7.70 -6.01 -10.20
CA ILE A 29 -7.21 -5.32 -9.01
C ILE A 29 -6.06 -6.08 -8.35
N LYS A 30 -6.18 -7.41 -8.21
CA LYS A 30 -5.12 -8.24 -7.63
C LYS A 30 -3.83 -8.18 -8.44
N GLU A 31 -3.92 -8.26 -9.77
CA GLU A 31 -2.77 -8.17 -10.67
C GLU A 31 -2.10 -6.80 -10.56
N ARG A 32 -2.88 -5.72 -10.56
CA ARG A 32 -2.35 -4.35 -10.46
C ARG A 32 -1.76 -4.03 -9.10
N LEU A 33 -2.34 -4.54 -8.02
CA LEU A 33 -1.70 -4.47 -6.70
C LEU A 33 -0.33 -5.15 -6.72
N LEU A 34 -0.19 -6.31 -7.36
CA LEU A 34 1.08 -7.05 -7.39
C LEU A 34 2.22 -6.28 -8.09
N ASP A 35 1.92 -5.30 -8.95
CA ASP A 35 2.95 -4.45 -9.56
C ASP A 35 3.69 -3.59 -8.52
N LEU A 36 3.07 -3.33 -7.37
CA LEU A 36 3.71 -2.66 -6.25
C LEU A 36 4.71 -3.56 -5.50
N GLU A 37 4.61 -4.90 -5.58
CA GLU A 37 5.33 -5.85 -4.71
C GLU A 37 6.86 -5.71 -4.79
N ILE A 38 7.40 -5.26 -5.92
CA ILE A 38 8.85 -5.14 -6.11
C ILE A 38 9.42 -3.92 -5.35
N ARG A 39 8.67 -2.81 -5.32
CA ARG A 39 9.17 -1.50 -4.88
C ARG A 39 8.54 -1.02 -3.60
N CYS A 40 7.39 -1.57 -3.24
CA CYS A 40 6.58 -1.08 -2.14
C CYS A 40 6.31 -2.16 -1.09
N VAL A 41 5.98 -1.69 0.10
CA VAL A 41 5.51 -2.50 1.22
C VAL A 41 4.34 -1.79 1.89
N LEU A 42 3.48 -2.56 2.54
CA LEU A 42 2.31 -2.03 3.25
C LEU A 42 2.58 -2.03 4.75
N THR A 43 2.35 -0.88 5.39
CA THR A 43 2.45 -0.77 6.84
C THR A 43 1.15 -0.32 7.46
N ARG A 44 0.80 -0.91 8.60
CA ARG A 44 -0.43 -0.61 9.34
C ARG A 44 -0.14 -0.43 10.81
N ASP A 45 -0.99 0.34 11.48
CA ASP A 45 -0.92 0.46 12.93
C ASP A 45 -1.84 -0.56 13.63
N ASN A 46 -2.76 -0.09 14.49
CA ASN A 46 -3.70 -0.97 15.19
C ASN A 46 -4.96 -1.26 14.35
N ASP A 47 -5.22 -0.43 13.34
CA ASP A 47 -6.24 -0.71 12.34
C ASP A 47 -5.69 -1.72 11.33
N ASN A 48 -6.31 -2.90 11.28
CA ASN A 48 -5.89 -3.98 10.37
C ASN A 48 -6.15 -3.68 8.90
N ASN A 49 -7.11 -2.80 8.64
CA ASN A 49 -7.70 -2.58 7.33
C ASN A 49 -7.15 -1.34 6.63
N ARG A 50 -6.38 -0.50 7.35
CA ARG A 50 -5.70 0.68 6.81
C ARG A 50 -4.21 0.46 6.72
N LEU A 51 -3.68 0.58 5.51
CA LEU A 51 -2.30 0.28 5.22
C LEU A 51 -1.67 1.40 4.38
N ASP A 52 -0.68 2.06 4.96
CA ASP A 52 0.17 3.02 4.26
C ASP A 52 1.10 2.29 3.28
N ILE A 53 1.28 2.88 2.11
CA ILE A 53 2.13 2.40 1.03
C ILE A 53 3.49 3.09 1.13
N LYS A 54 4.54 2.33 1.39
CA LYS A 54 5.90 2.83 1.58
C LYS A 54 6.88 2.15 0.64
N HIS A 55 8.06 2.73 0.46
CA HIS A 55 9.13 2.06 -0.29
C HIS A 55 9.64 0.85 0.50
N VAL A 56 9.92 -0.27 -0.18
CA VAL A 56 10.30 -1.54 0.45
C VAL A 56 11.61 -1.47 1.24
N GLU A 57 12.50 -0.56 0.85
CA GLU A 57 13.78 -0.31 1.55
C GLU A 57 13.66 0.72 2.68
N HIS A 58 12.45 1.24 2.96
CA HIS A 58 12.21 2.26 4.00
C HIS A 58 13.16 3.47 3.89
N ILE A 59 13.21 4.06 2.68
CA ILE A 59 14.09 5.20 2.37
C ILE A 59 13.66 6.40 3.22
N LYS A 60 14.63 7.00 3.91
CA LYS A 60 14.44 8.20 4.73
C LYS A 60 15.15 9.40 4.13
N ASN A 61 14.58 10.58 4.31
CA ASN A 61 15.25 11.84 4.02
C ASN A 61 16.31 12.18 5.08
N ASP A 62 17.00 13.31 4.91
CA ASP A 62 18.03 13.78 5.85
C ASP A 62 17.50 14.05 7.27
N ASN A 63 16.19 14.32 7.41
CA ASN A 63 15.52 14.49 8.69
C ASN A 63 15.11 13.15 9.35
N GLY A 64 15.37 12.02 8.69
CA GLY A 64 14.99 10.69 9.18
C GLY A 64 13.52 10.32 8.96
N GLU A 65 12.80 11.10 8.15
CA GLU A 65 11.39 10.92 7.81
C GLU A 65 11.24 10.03 6.59
N GLU A 66 10.23 9.17 6.59
CA GLU A 66 9.94 8.24 5.51
C GLU A 66 8.77 8.72 4.66
N THR A 67 8.91 8.66 3.33
CA THR A 67 7.83 9.04 2.42
C THR A 67 6.77 7.95 2.32
N VAL A 68 5.51 8.34 2.47
CA VAL A 68 4.31 7.52 2.19
C VAL A 68 3.72 7.95 0.85
N TYR A 69 3.39 6.97 0.01
CA TYR A 69 2.91 7.19 -1.36
C TYR A 69 1.40 7.03 -1.53
N GLY A 70 0.71 6.62 -0.47
CA GLY A 70 -0.74 6.44 -0.42
C GLY A 70 -1.16 5.60 0.77
N GLN A 71 -2.47 5.45 0.95
CA GLN A 71 -3.04 4.55 1.95
C GLN A 71 -4.19 3.76 1.32
N PHE A 72 -4.10 2.44 1.41
CA PHE A 72 -5.22 1.56 1.12
C PHE A 72 -6.07 1.38 2.36
N PHE A 73 -7.38 1.39 2.16
CA PHE A 73 -8.36 1.06 3.18
C PHE A 73 -9.30 -0.01 2.66
N VAL A 74 -9.54 -1.06 3.45
CA VAL A 74 -10.50 -2.11 3.11
C VAL A 74 -11.71 -2.02 4.04
N ASN A 75 -12.87 -1.77 3.46
CA ASN A 75 -14.13 -1.72 4.19
C ASN A 75 -15.17 -2.58 3.50
N GLU A 76 -15.82 -3.48 4.24
CA GLU A 76 -16.85 -4.39 3.70
C GLU A 76 -16.39 -5.06 2.40
N GLU A 77 -15.17 -5.62 2.42
CA GLU A 77 -14.54 -6.33 1.31
C GLU A 77 -14.22 -5.47 0.06
N SER A 78 -14.48 -4.16 0.10
CA SER A 78 -14.14 -3.23 -0.97
C SER A 78 -12.83 -2.51 -0.67
N LEU A 79 -12.04 -2.28 -1.71
CA LEU A 79 -10.78 -1.52 -1.66
C LEU A 79 -11.05 -0.04 -1.85
N TYR A 80 -10.39 0.80 -1.08
CA TYR A 80 -10.46 2.26 -1.16
C TYR A 80 -9.07 2.88 -1.09
N PHE A 81 -8.94 4.07 -1.65
CA PHE A 81 -7.78 4.95 -1.51
C PHE A 81 -8.13 6.13 -0.62
N SER A 82 -7.38 6.32 0.46
CA SER A 82 -7.64 7.37 1.44
C SER A 82 -7.03 8.72 1.02
N GLN A 83 -7.71 9.82 1.38
CA GLN A 83 -7.26 11.18 1.11
C GLN A 83 -5.96 11.54 1.83
N ASN A 84 -5.73 10.94 2.99
CA ASN A 84 -4.60 11.19 3.87
C ASN A 84 -4.11 9.87 4.48
N CYS A 85 -2.87 9.87 4.98
CA CYS A 85 -2.23 8.73 5.62
C CYS A 85 -2.24 8.87 7.14
N LEU A 86 -1.79 7.82 7.85
CA LEU A 86 -1.72 7.84 9.31
C LEU A 86 -0.62 8.81 9.77
N LYS A 87 -1.01 10.02 10.18
CA LYS A 87 -0.07 11.04 10.69
C LYS A 87 0.81 10.49 11.81
N LYS A 88 2.13 10.49 11.57
CA LYS A 88 3.18 10.20 12.55
C LYS A 88 4.31 11.19 12.33
N ASP A 89 5.01 11.58 13.39
CA ASP A 89 6.09 12.58 13.36
C ASP A 89 7.30 12.19 12.48
N SER A 90 7.31 10.97 11.94
CA SER A 90 8.41 10.41 11.14
C SER A 90 7.98 10.02 9.73
N ILE A 91 6.84 10.56 9.24
CA ILE A 91 6.39 10.33 7.87
C ILE A 91 6.10 11.63 7.12
N ILE A 92 6.34 11.61 5.81
CA ILE A 92 5.94 12.67 4.88
C ILE A 92 4.96 12.06 3.86
N GLU A 93 3.82 12.72 3.65
CA GLU A 93 2.89 12.36 2.58
C GLU A 93 3.42 12.86 1.24
N SER A 94 3.53 11.96 0.26
CA SER A 94 3.83 12.34 -1.11
C SER A 94 2.68 13.18 -1.69
N PRO A 95 2.97 14.27 -2.42
CA PRO A 95 1.94 15.10 -3.04
C PRO A 95 1.05 14.30 -4.02
N ILE A 96 1.56 13.19 -4.56
CA ILE A 96 0.81 12.30 -5.45
C ILE A 96 -0.49 11.79 -4.82
N ILE A 97 -0.55 11.68 -3.49
CA ILE A 97 -1.73 11.16 -2.78
C ILE A 97 -2.92 12.05 -3.06
N LYS A 98 -2.72 13.37 -2.94
CA LYS A 98 -3.75 14.35 -3.22
C LYS A 98 -4.13 14.34 -4.70
N GLU A 99 -3.15 14.30 -5.59
CA GLU A 99 -3.38 14.24 -7.04
C GLU A 99 -4.21 13.02 -7.44
N ILE A 100 -3.87 11.84 -6.90
CA ILE A 100 -4.64 10.61 -7.11
C ILE A 100 -6.04 10.78 -6.56
N TYR A 101 -6.19 11.17 -5.30
CA TYR A 101 -7.48 11.27 -4.64
C TYR A 101 -8.43 12.23 -5.36
N ASP A 102 -7.95 13.41 -5.75
CA ASP A 102 -8.74 14.45 -6.39
C ASP A 102 -9.20 14.03 -7.80
N SER A 103 -8.45 13.15 -8.48
CA SER A 103 -8.80 12.64 -9.81
C SER A 103 -9.81 11.49 -9.83
N LEU A 104 -10.01 10.79 -8.69
CA LEU A 104 -10.99 9.72 -8.59
C LEU A 104 -12.41 10.32 -8.51
N ASP A 105 -13.35 9.84 -9.32
CA ASP A 105 -14.76 10.23 -9.34
C ASP A 105 -15.71 9.18 -8.71
N SER A 106 -15.13 8.09 -8.22
CA SER A 106 -15.81 7.00 -7.52
C SER A 106 -16.47 7.43 -6.20
N GLU A 107 -17.37 6.57 -5.70
CA GLU A 107 -18.00 6.69 -4.38
C GLU A 107 -17.01 7.04 -3.27
N GLU A 108 -17.31 8.11 -2.52
CA GLU A 108 -16.57 8.54 -1.33
C GLU A 108 -17.25 8.01 -0.07
N ILE A 109 -16.48 7.36 0.79
CA ILE A 109 -16.89 6.98 2.13
C ILE A 109 -16.09 7.75 3.17
N ILE A 110 -16.68 7.96 4.34
CA ILE A 110 -16.02 8.60 5.48
C ILE A 110 -16.01 7.60 6.63
N VAL A 111 -14.82 7.18 7.04
CA VAL A 111 -14.63 6.29 8.20
C VAL A 111 -13.52 6.88 9.06
N SER A 112 -13.82 7.10 10.35
CA SER A 112 -12.88 7.70 11.31
C SER A 112 -12.33 9.06 10.84
N ASP A 113 -13.21 9.92 10.30
CA ASP A 113 -12.89 11.25 9.75
C ASP A 113 -11.91 11.25 8.55
N ILE A 114 -11.60 10.07 8.00
CA ILE A 114 -10.78 9.92 6.80
C ILE A 114 -11.69 9.61 5.63
N LYS A 115 -11.69 10.53 4.65
CA LYS A 115 -12.36 10.33 3.38
C LYS A 115 -11.58 9.35 2.52
N SER A 116 -12.27 8.40 1.90
CA SER A 116 -11.67 7.39 1.04
C SER A 116 -12.55 7.14 -0.17
N LYS A 117 -11.93 6.99 -1.35
CA LYS A 117 -12.62 6.77 -2.62
C LYS A 117 -12.43 5.34 -3.10
N LYS A 118 -13.49 4.72 -3.61
CA LYS A 118 -13.50 3.31 -3.98
C LYS A 118 -12.56 3.03 -5.16
N LEU A 119 -11.80 1.94 -5.04
CA LEU A 119 -10.99 1.43 -6.13
C LEU A 119 -11.69 0.25 -6.80
N ASP A 120 -11.76 0.31 -8.12
CA ASP A 120 -12.33 -0.73 -8.97
C ASP A 120 -11.52 -0.90 -10.26
N ASP A 121 -12.00 -1.76 -11.15
CA ASP A 121 -11.30 -2.11 -12.40
C ASP A 121 -11.10 -0.90 -13.34
N THR A 122 -11.86 0.18 -13.18
CA THR A 122 -11.79 1.36 -14.05
C THR A 122 -10.71 2.35 -13.62
N ASN A 123 -10.30 2.33 -12.36
CA ASN A 123 -9.41 3.35 -11.79
C ASN A 123 -8.13 2.80 -11.13
N ILE A 124 -8.08 1.49 -10.84
CA ILE A 124 -6.90 0.88 -10.19
C ILE A 124 -5.61 1.08 -10.99
N ASP A 125 -5.69 1.06 -12.32
CA ASP A 125 -4.52 1.23 -13.19
C ASP A 125 -3.84 2.58 -12.95
N TYR A 126 -4.64 3.65 -12.98
CA TYR A 126 -4.16 5.00 -12.76
C TYR A 126 -3.56 5.19 -11.37
N VAL A 127 -4.20 4.63 -10.32
CA VAL A 127 -3.71 4.73 -8.94
C VAL A 127 -2.33 4.08 -8.81
N ILE A 128 -2.18 2.85 -9.32
CA ILE A 128 -0.93 2.09 -9.22
C ILE A 128 0.17 2.76 -10.05
N ASP A 129 -0.13 3.17 -11.27
CA ASP A 129 0.85 3.84 -12.15
C ASP A 129 1.31 5.17 -11.56
N SER A 130 0.39 5.95 -10.98
CA SER A 130 0.72 7.22 -10.33
C SER A 130 1.65 7.02 -9.13
N ILE A 131 1.39 6.00 -8.31
CA ILE A 131 2.29 5.63 -7.20
C ILE A 131 3.67 5.23 -7.73
N LEU A 132 3.73 4.32 -8.71
CA LEU A 132 4.99 3.81 -9.25
C LEU A 132 5.81 4.88 -10.00
N LYS A 133 5.15 5.91 -10.54
CA LYS A 133 5.80 7.05 -11.19
C LYS A 133 6.65 7.87 -10.23
N VAL A 134 6.22 8.01 -8.97
CA VAL A 134 6.90 8.86 -7.98
C VAL A 134 7.63 8.09 -6.89
N CYS A 135 7.25 6.84 -6.64
CA CYS A 135 8.03 5.93 -5.81
C CYS A 135 9.44 5.82 -6.44
N PRO A 136 10.54 5.77 -5.68
CA PRO A 136 11.88 5.51 -6.22
C PRO A 136 12.05 4.08 -6.72
N ASP A 137 12.99 3.84 -7.63
CA ASP A 137 13.40 2.47 -7.97
C ASP A 137 14.23 1.88 -6.81
N ILE A 138 14.24 0.55 -6.72
CA ILE A 138 14.99 -0.17 -5.69
C ILE A 138 16.50 -0.10 -5.94
N SER A 139 17.28 -0.17 -4.87
CA SER A 139 18.74 -0.21 -4.94
C SER A 139 19.23 -1.46 -5.72
N GLU A 140 20.40 -1.35 -6.34
CA GLU A 140 21.06 -2.48 -7.01
C GLU A 140 21.30 -3.67 -6.06
N LYS A 141 21.55 -3.38 -4.77
CA LYS A 141 21.67 -4.39 -3.72
C LYS A 141 20.36 -5.15 -3.55
N TYR A 142 19.24 -4.44 -3.42
CA TYR A 142 17.92 -5.06 -3.28
C TYR A 142 17.52 -5.82 -4.54
N ARG A 143 17.75 -5.23 -5.72
CA ARG A 143 17.54 -5.87 -7.02
C ARG A 143 18.28 -7.20 -7.15
N SER A 144 19.52 -7.27 -6.67
CA SER A 144 20.32 -8.50 -6.66
C SER A 144 19.73 -9.58 -5.74
N ILE A 145 19.21 -9.18 -4.57
CA ILE A 145 18.53 -10.09 -3.64
C ILE A 145 17.26 -10.67 -4.28
N VAL A 146 16.42 -9.83 -4.87
CA VAL A 146 15.18 -10.24 -5.54
C VAL A 146 15.47 -11.20 -6.69
N LYS A 147 16.45 -10.88 -7.55
CA LYS A 147 16.89 -11.78 -8.63
C LYS A 147 17.32 -13.14 -8.09
N GLY A 148 18.11 -13.17 -7.01
CA GLY A 148 18.53 -14.42 -6.36
C GLY A 148 17.38 -15.21 -5.75
N MET A 149 16.35 -14.56 -5.23
CA MET A 149 15.14 -15.22 -4.73
C MET A 149 14.32 -15.84 -5.88
N ILE A 150 14.10 -15.09 -6.96
CA ILE A 150 13.36 -15.58 -8.15
C ILE A 150 14.08 -16.77 -8.77
N TYR A 151 15.41 -16.70 -8.92
CA TYR A 151 16.20 -17.80 -9.45
C TYR A 151 16.04 -19.10 -8.64
N ARG A 152 15.95 -19.00 -7.30
CA ARG A 152 15.76 -20.16 -6.41
C ARG A 152 14.33 -20.70 -6.42
N ALA A 153 13.33 -19.85 -6.62
CA ALA A 153 11.93 -20.26 -6.67
C ALA A 153 11.56 -21.01 -7.96
N ASN A 154 12.32 -20.76 -9.04
CA ASN A 154 12.12 -21.38 -10.36
C ASN A 154 12.99 -22.63 -10.58
N LYS A 155 13.64 -23.14 -9.54
CA LYS A 155 14.45 -24.36 -9.55
C LYS A 155 13.72 -25.46 -8.78
#